data_AF-A0A1V2ACL1-F1
#
_entry.id   AF-A0A1V2ACL1-F1
#
_cell.length_a   1.000
_cell.length_b   1.000
_cell.length_c   1.000
_cell.angle_alpha   90.00
_cell.angle_beta   90.00
_cell.angle_gamma   90.00
#
_symmetry.space_group_name_H-M   'P 1'
#
loop_
_entity.id
_entity.type
_entity.pdbx_description
1 polymer ?
#
loop_
_entity_poly.entity_id
_entity_poly.type
_entity_poly.pdbx_seq_one_letter_code
_entity_poly.pdbx_strand_id
1 'polypeptide(L)'
;MLNLSEKVAAYQLGLGIGYFKLPKVVEWVDLTILLLESSGIPYQLYEVSLSSNKKIDDVISLLNEITRGNHIDIASRVILGLLHKSFAKKTRNSSSDYLDL
;
A
#
# COMPACT_ATOMS: atom_id res chain seq x y z
N MET A 1 2.30 1.60 -16.18
CA MET A 1 1.29 1.73 -15.09
C MET A 1 1.26 0.40 -14.37
N LEU A 2 1.31 0.38 -13.04
CA LEU A 2 1.33 -0.88 -12.29
C LEU A 2 0.01 -1.64 -12.47
N ASN A 3 0.08 -2.96 -12.64
CA ASN A 3 -1.10 -3.83 -12.62
C ASN A 3 -1.61 -4.06 -11.19
N LEU A 4 -2.75 -4.72 -11.03
CA LEU A 4 -3.37 -4.95 -9.72
C LEU A 4 -2.44 -5.71 -8.77
N SER A 5 -1.83 -6.81 -9.21
CA SER A 5 -0.96 -7.65 -8.38
C SER A 5 0.30 -6.90 -7.94
N GLU A 6 0.88 -6.05 -8.80
CA GLU A 6 2.00 -5.19 -8.45
C GLU A 6 1.61 -4.13 -7.41
N LYS A 7 0.41 -3.54 -7.51
CA LYS A 7 -0.11 -2.62 -6.50
C LYS A 7 -0.33 -3.34 -5.16
N VAL A 8 -0.96 -4.51 -5.17
CA VAL A 8 -1.16 -5.33 -3.98
C VAL A 8 0.17 -5.63 -3.29
N ALA A 9 1.20 -6.03 -4.05
CA ALA A 9 2.53 -6.30 -3.50
C ALA A 9 3.15 -5.06 -2.83
N ALA A 10 2.97 -3.87 -3.40
CA ALA A 10 3.43 -2.62 -2.79
C ALA A 10 2.67 -2.32 -1.47
N TYR A 11 1.36 -2.54 -1.42
CA TYR A 11 0.57 -2.37 -0.19
C TYR A 11 0.90 -3.41 0.87
N GLN A 12 1.12 -4.67 0.48
CA GLN A 12 1.56 -5.76 1.35
C GLN A 12 2.91 -5.41 2.00
N LEU A 13 3.91 -5.07 1.20
CA LEU A 13 5.25 -4.71 1.69
C LEU A 13 5.18 -3.45 2.56
N GLY A 14 4.48 -2.41 2.09
CA GLY A 14 4.33 -1.16 2.82
C GLY A 14 3.61 -1.32 4.15
N LEU A 15 2.62 -2.20 4.24
CA LEU A 15 1.97 -2.56 5.50
C LEU A 15 2.92 -3.33 6.42
N GLY A 16 3.64 -4.31 5.89
CA GLY A 16 4.59 -5.14 6.65
C GLY A 16 5.75 -4.35 7.27
N ILE A 17 6.24 -3.30 6.60
CA ILE A 17 7.28 -2.42 7.14
C ILE A 17 6.73 -1.22 7.92
N GLY A 18 5.39 -1.12 8.06
CA GLY A 18 4.72 -0.03 8.77
C GLY A 18 4.70 1.33 8.04
N TYR A 19 5.04 1.36 6.75
CA TYR A 19 4.90 2.56 5.90
C TYR A 19 3.42 2.94 5.71
N PHE A 20 2.57 1.94 5.46
CA PHE A 20 1.12 2.09 5.45
C PHE A 20 0.52 1.60 6.76
N LYS A 21 -0.48 2.33 7.26
CA LYS A 21 -1.34 1.85 8.35
C LYS A 21 -2.49 1.06 7.77
N LEU A 22 -2.98 0.07 8.53
CA LEU A 22 -4.10 -0.78 8.12
C LEU A 22 -5.31 -0.01 7.56
N PRO A 23 -5.81 1.07 8.20
CA PRO A 23 -6.95 1.82 7.65
C PRO A 23 -6.69 2.36 6.23
N LYS A 24 -5.44 2.73 5.92
CA LYS A 24 -5.08 3.23 4.59
C LYS A 24 -5.09 2.13 3.53
N VAL A 25 -4.73 0.91 3.93
CA VAL A 25 -4.77 -0.26 3.06
C VAL A 25 -6.22 -0.66 2.77
N VAL A 26 -7.07 -0.69 3.81
CA VAL A 26 -8.51 -0.96 3.67
C VAL A 26 -9.17 0.05 2.74
N GLU A 27 -8.94 1.35 2.96
CA GLU A 27 -9.47 2.42 2.09
C GLU A 27 -9.06 2.23 0.62
N TRP A 28 -7.80 1.88 0.38
CA TRP A 28 -7.33 1.62 -0.98
C TRP A 28 -8.02 0.40 -1.61
N VAL A 29 -8.25 -0.66 -0.84
CA VAL A 29 -8.95 -1.86 -1.30
C VAL A 29 -10.41 -1.54 -1.63
N ASP A 30 -11.12 -0.80 -0.78
CA ASP A 30 -12.51 -0.39 -1.02
C ASP A 30 -12.63 0.37 -2.34
N LEU A 31 -11.74 1.36 -2.56
CA LEU A 31 -11.69 2.11 -3.81
C LEU A 31 -11.36 1.21 -5.01
N THR A 32 -10.47 0.24 -4.84
CA THR A 32 -10.09 -0.69 -5.90
C THR A 32 -11.26 -1.59 -6.31
N ILE A 33 -12.05 -2.07 -5.34
CA ILE A 33 -13.25 -2.87 -5.59
C ILE A 33 -14.28 -2.06 -6.38
N LEU A 34 -14.49 -0.79 -6.03
CA LEU A 34 -15.44 0.09 -6.73
C LEU A 34 -15.06 0.38 -8.19
N LEU A 35 -13.76 0.36 -8.50
CA LEU A 35 -13.24 0.72 -9.82
C LEU A 35 -13.05 -0.47 -10.77
N LEU A 36 -13.01 -1.69 -10.24
CA LEU A 36 -12.84 -2.90 -11.03
C LEU A 36 -14.21 -3.49 -11.42
N GLU A 37 -14.32 -4.00 -12.64
CA GLU A 37 -15.48 -4.81 -13.03
C GLU A 37 -15.51 -6.10 -12.18
N SER A 38 -16.69 -6.47 -11.70
CA SER A 38 -16.90 -7.48 -10.65
C SER A 38 -16.35 -8.87 -10.99
N SER A 39 -16.18 -9.21 -12.28
CA SER A 39 -15.67 -10.50 -12.75
C SER A 39 -14.15 -10.67 -12.57
N GLY A 40 -13.41 -9.61 -12.22
CA GLY A 40 -11.94 -9.63 -12.12
C GLY A 40 -11.36 -9.44 -10.71
N ILE A 41 -12.19 -9.36 -9.67
CA ILE A 41 -11.75 -9.01 -8.32
C ILE A 41 -11.41 -10.29 -7.52
N PRO A 42 -10.16 -10.45 -7.05
CA PRO A 42 -9.81 -11.54 -6.15
C PRO A 42 -10.63 -11.48 -4.86
N TYR A 43 -11.19 -12.61 -4.41
CA TYR A 43 -11.99 -12.71 -3.19
C TYR A 43 -11.28 -12.11 -1.97
N GLN A 44 -9.95 -12.27 -1.90
CA GLN A 44 -9.10 -11.73 -0.86
C GLN A 44 -9.22 -10.21 -0.69
N LEU A 45 -9.54 -9.46 -1.75
CA LEU A 45 -9.77 -8.02 -1.63
C LEU A 45 -11.04 -7.73 -0.82
N TYR A 46 -12.11 -8.50 -0.97
CA TYR A 46 -13.29 -8.35 -0.12
C TYR A 46 -12.98 -8.67 1.35
N GLU A 47 -12.17 -9.70 1.60
CA GLU A 47 -11.72 -10.01 2.96
C GLU A 47 -10.90 -8.88 3.58
N VAL A 48 -10.01 -8.25 2.80
CA VAL A 48 -9.21 -7.10 3.27
C VAL A 48 -10.10 -5.88 3.54
N SER A 49 -11.10 -5.61 2.69
CA SER A 49 -12.10 -4.55 2.92
C SER A 49 -12.79 -4.69 4.29
N LEU A 50 -13.08 -5.93 4.69
CA LEU A 50 -13.71 -6.26 5.98
C LEU A 50 -12.72 -6.37 7.16
N SER A 51 -11.45 -6.02 6.97
CA SER A 51 -10.38 -6.29 7.93
C SER A 51 -10.00 -5.12 8.84
N SER A 52 -10.83 -4.06 8.95
CA SER A 52 -10.53 -2.86 9.74
C SER A 52 -10.09 -3.10 11.19
N ASN A 53 -10.51 -4.22 11.79
CA ASN A 53 -10.15 -4.63 13.16
C ASN A 53 -9.34 -5.93 13.23
N LYS A 54 -8.87 -6.49 12.10
CA LYS A 54 -8.07 -7.73 12.09
C LYS A 54 -6.59 -7.42 12.40
N LYS A 55 -5.83 -8.47 12.74
CA LYS A 55 -4.37 -8.35 12.92
C LYS A 55 -3.71 -8.05 11.59
N ILE A 56 -2.63 -7.26 11.64
CA ILE A 56 -1.85 -6.89 10.46
C ILE A 56 -1.34 -8.14 9.72
N ASP A 57 -0.89 -9.17 10.43
CA ASP A 57 -0.36 -10.40 9.84
C ASP A 57 -1.41 -11.16 9.02
N ASP A 58 -2.68 -11.15 9.46
CA ASP A 58 -3.79 -11.77 8.73
C ASP A 58 -4.02 -11.04 7.40
N VAL A 59 -3.95 -9.70 7.43
CA VAL A 59 -4.13 -8.86 6.24
C VAL A 59 -2.97 -9.02 5.28
N ILE A 60 -1.73 -9.09 5.77
CA ILE A 60 -0.55 -9.38 4.93
C ILE A 60 -0.70 -10.75 4.26
N SER A 61 -1.21 -11.75 4.97
CA SER A 61 -1.43 -13.10 4.43
C SER A 61 -2.47 -13.09 3.30
N LEU A 62 -3.59 -12.38 3.48
CA LEU A 62 -4.61 -12.21 2.43
C LEU A 62 -4.05 -11.52 1.18
N LEU A 63 -3.24 -10.47 1.34
CA LEU A 63 -2.61 -9.78 0.22
C LEU A 63 -1.57 -10.69 -0.48
N ASN A 64 -0.86 -11.52 0.28
CA ASN A 64 0.12 -12.47 -0.24
C ASN A 64 -0.50 -13.56 -1.12
N GLU A 65 -1.73 -13.98 -0.83
CA GLU A 65 -2.46 -14.96 -1.67
C GLU A 65 -2.73 -14.43 -3.08
N ILE A 66 -2.93 -13.11 -3.24
CA ILE A 66 -3.16 -12.47 -4.53
C ILE A 66 -1.86 -12.37 -5.33
N THR A 67 -0.75 -12.03 -4.66
CA THR A 67 0.56 -11.85 -5.30
C THR A 67 1.30 -13.16 -5.51
N ARG A 68 0.94 -14.20 -4.73
CA ARG A 68 1.63 -15.49 -4.64
C ARG A 68 3.13 -15.33 -4.35
N GLY A 69 3.50 -14.32 -3.56
CA GLY A 69 4.90 -13.99 -3.24
C GLY A 69 5.71 -13.39 -4.41
N ASN A 70 5.09 -13.10 -5.54
CA ASN A 70 5.75 -12.45 -6.68
C ASN A 70 5.81 -10.92 -6.52
N HIS A 71 6.55 -10.25 -7.40
CA HIS A 71 6.64 -8.79 -7.51
C HIS A 71 7.36 -8.05 -6.37
N ILE A 72 8.14 -8.75 -5.53
CA ILE A 72 8.89 -8.11 -4.43
C ILE A 72 9.89 -7.05 -4.92
N ASP A 73 10.55 -7.24 -6.07
CA ASP A 73 11.48 -6.25 -6.63
C ASP A 73 10.74 -4.96 -7.00
N ILE A 74 9.60 -5.08 -7.69
CA ILE A 74 8.77 -3.94 -8.09
C ILE A 74 8.20 -3.23 -6.86
N ALA A 75 7.65 -3.99 -5.89
CA ALA A 75 7.15 -3.45 -4.64
C ALA A 75 8.23 -2.68 -3.87
N SER A 76 9.45 -3.23 -3.81
CA SER A 76 10.59 -2.59 -3.15
C SER A 76 10.95 -1.26 -3.81
N ARG A 77 11.02 -1.21 -5.16
CA ARG A 77 11.28 0.03 -5.89
C ARG A 77 10.20 1.09 -5.64
N VAL A 78 8.93 0.68 -5.61
CA VAL A 78 7.79 1.58 -5.31
C VAL A 78 7.95 2.17 -3.91
N ILE A 79 8.17 1.32 -2.90
CA ILE A 79 8.32 1.76 -1.51
C ILE A 79 9.54 2.68 -1.34
N LEU A 80 10.67 2.36 -1.96
CA LEU A 80 11.86 3.22 -1.94
C LEU A 80 11.58 4.59 -2.57
N GLY A 81 10.88 4.63 -3.70
CA GLY A 81 10.48 5.88 -4.35
C GLY A 81 9.53 6.71 -3.48
N LEU A 82 8.59 6.07 -2.79
CA LEU A 82 7.66 6.72 -1.86
C LEU A 82 8.39 7.28 -0.63
N LEU A 83 9.29 6.51 -0.02
CA LEU A 83 10.15 6.96 1.08
C LEU A 83 10.99 8.16 0.68
N HIS A 84 11.71 8.07 -0.46
CA HIS A 84 12.52 9.16 -0.97
C HIS A 84 11.70 10.45 -1.17
N LYS A 85 10.50 10.34 -1.76
CA LYS A 85 9.59 11.47 -1.94
C LYS A 85 9.12 12.06 -0.59
N SER A 86 8.85 11.21 0.40
CA SER A 86 8.47 11.64 1.75
C SER A 86 9.59 12.45 2.42
N PHE A 87 10.82 11.95 2.35
CA PHE A 87 11.99 12.66 2.89
C PHE A 87 12.25 13.99 2.16
N ALA A 88 12.20 14.00 0.82
CA ALA A 88 12.41 15.21 0.03
C ALA A 88 11.36 16.30 0.36
N LYS A 89 10.09 15.92 0.57
CA LYS A 89 9.04 16.85 0.99
C LYS A 89 9.30 17.43 2.37
N LYS A 90 9.76 16.60 3.32
CA LYS A 90 10.09 17.04 4.68
C LYS A 90 11.20 18.11 4.66
N THR A 91 12.27 17.90 3.90
CA THR A 91 13.37 18.88 3.76
C THR A 91 12.93 20.22 3.16
N ARG A 92 11.99 20.22 2.21
CA ARG A 92 11.47 21.48 1.64
C ARG A 92 10.65 22.28 2.64
N ASN A 93 9.83 21.61 3.45
CA ASN A 93 9.06 22.27 4.50
C ASN A 93 9.97 22.81 5.61
N SER A 94 11.00 22.06 6.00
CA SER A 94 11.98 22.52 7.01
C SER A 94 12.84 23.68 6.54
N SER A 95 13.09 23.83 5.24
CA SER A 95 13.87 24.97 4.69
C SER A 95 13.07 26.28 4.64
N SER A 96 11.74 26.22 4.76
CA SER A 96 10.88 27.41 4.89
C SER A 96 10.93 28.01 6.29
N ASP A 97 11.18 27.19 7.32
CA ASP A 97 11.24 27.64 8.72
C ASP A 97 12.57 28.33 9.08
N TYR A 98 13.59 28.24 8.21
CA TYR A 98 14.90 28.89 8.41
C TYR A 98 15.06 30.24 7.70
N LEU A 99 14.02 30.74 7.01
CA LEU A 99 14.04 32.05 6.34
C LEU A 99 13.33 33.17 7.12
N ASP A 100 12.80 32.86 8.31
CA ASP A 100 12.14 33.83 9.21
C ASP A 100 12.99 34.19 10.45
N LEU A 101 14.33 34.16 10.35
CA LEU A 101 15.26 34.63 11.38
C LEU A 101 16.10 35.82 10.91
#